data_AF-A0A836SVR8-F1
#
_entry.id   AF-A0A836SVR8-F1
#
_cell.length_a   1.000
_cell.length_b   1.000
_cell.length_c   1.000
_cell.angle_alpha   90.00
_cell.angle_beta   90.00
_cell.angle_gamma   90.00
#
_symmetry.space_group_name_H-M   'P 1'
#
loop_
_entity.id
_entity.type
_entity.pdbx_description
1 polymer ?
#
loop_
_entity_poly.entity_id
_entity_poly.type
_entity_poly.pdbx_seq_one_letter_code
_entity_poly.pdbx_strand_id
1 'polypeptide(L)'
;MEVKLFKWEDRFVLNNKLLDRQHEKFIAIINEFSMAIDSQDCEGIHHVFYLLIHYVENYLIDTNIKLLECNNVKYLKLKDQQNKLLERVKKYYRKFNTEKPTCLEFYNYLIEWFVDYIDMYKKEGYASCL
;
A
#
# COMPACT_ATOMS: atom_id res chain seq x y z
N MET A 1 -2.10 23.44 -0.52
CA MET A 1 -2.91 22.55 0.35
C MET A 1 -1.91 21.58 0.92
N GLU A 2 -1.70 21.58 2.23
CA GLU A 2 -0.65 20.78 2.88
C GLU A 2 -1.18 19.37 3.14
N VAL A 3 -0.54 18.37 2.53
CA VAL A 3 -0.84 16.96 2.80
C VAL A 3 0.00 16.51 3.99
N LYS A 4 -0.66 16.05 5.05
CA LYS A 4 0.03 15.68 6.29
C LYS A 4 0.69 14.32 6.14
N LEU A 5 1.97 14.21 6.48
CA LEU A 5 2.69 12.93 6.50
C LEU A 5 1.96 11.88 7.37
N PHE A 6 1.84 10.68 6.82
CA PHE A 6 1.28 9.52 7.48
C PHE A 6 2.40 8.79 8.25
N LYS A 7 2.19 8.50 9.53
CA LYS A 7 3.24 7.97 10.41
C LYS A 7 2.95 6.51 10.74
N TRP A 8 4.02 5.74 10.92
CA TRP A 8 3.91 4.44 11.57
C TRP A 8 3.48 4.65 13.04
N GLU A 9 2.54 3.83 13.50
CA GLU A 9 1.93 3.89 14.82
C GLU A 9 1.92 2.48 15.42
N ASP A 10 1.91 2.37 16.75
CA ASP A 10 1.86 1.07 17.45
C ASP A 10 0.68 0.21 17.00
N ARG A 11 -0.42 0.84 16.60
CA ARG A 11 -1.59 0.17 16.06
C ARG A 11 -1.32 -0.53 14.71
N PHE A 12 -0.19 -0.34 14.05
CA PHE A 12 0.14 -1.06 12.81
C PHE A 12 1.06 -2.26 13.04
N VAL A 13 1.63 -2.40 14.23
CA VAL A 13 2.56 -3.48 14.57
C VAL A 13 1.85 -4.83 14.53
N LEU A 14 2.42 -5.77 13.77
CA LEU A 14 1.97 -7.16 13.65
C LEU A 14 2.84 -8.13 14.45
N ASN A 15 3.88 -7.64 15.13
CA ASN A 15 4.89 -8.43 15.84
C ASN A 15 5.62 -9.44 14.92
N ASN A 16 5.70 -9.11 13.63
CA ASN A 16 6.47 -9.87 12.64
C ASN A 16 7.35 -8.89 11.88
N LYS A 17 8.67 -8.97 12.10
CA LYS A 17 9.65 -8.01 11.55
C LYS A 17 9.62 -7.91 10.03
N LEU A 18 9.30 -8.99 9.32
CA LEU A 18 9.21 -8.96 7.86
C LEU A 18 7.99 -8.15 7.42
N LEU A 19 6.82 -8.45 8.00
CA LEU A 19 5.58 -7.76 7.67
C LEU A 19 5.64 -6.29 8.06
N ASP A 20 6.12 -5.98 9.26
CA ASP A 20 6.23 -4.60 9.75
C ASP A 20 7.12 -3.77 8.82
N ARG A 21 8.27 -4.31 8.38
CA ARG A 21 9.15 -3.64 7.41
C ARG A 21 8.50 -3.42 6.04
N GLN A 22 7.76 -4.40 5.55
CA GLN A 22 7.02 -4.26 4.29
C GLN A 22 5.97 -3.13 4.41
N HIS A 23 5.23 -3.10 5.51
CA HIS A 23 4.19 -2.10 5.73
C HIS A 23 4.76 -0.69 6.00
N GLU A 24 5.89 -0.58 6.71
CA GLU A 24 6.63 0.67 6.84
C GLU A 24 7.09 1.20 5.48
N LYS A 25 7.51 0.31 4.56
CA LYS A 25 7.87 0.70 3.18
C LYS A 25 6.68 1.30 2.44
N PHE A 26 5.46 0.79 2.64
CA PHE A 26 4.26 1.39 2.06
C PHE A 26 4.01 2.81 2.60
N ILE A 27 4.15 3.03 3.90
CA ILE A 27 4.03 4.36 4.50
C ILE A 27 5.08 5.32 3.93
N ALA A 28 6.32 4.86 3.73
CA ALA A 28 7.35 5.66 3.08
C ALA A 28 6.91 6.12 1.67
N ILE A 29 6.35 5.21 0.86
CA ILE A 29 5.82 5.53 -0.47
C ILE A 29 4.67 6.54 -0.41
N ILE A 30 3.74 6.40 0.56
CA ILE A 30 2.66 7.38 0.78
C ILE A 30 3.23 8.76 1.12
N ASN A 31 4.27 8.81 1.94
CA ASN A 31 4.89 10.07 2.34
C ASN A 31 5.65 10.73 1.19
N GLU A 32 6.32 9.96 0.33
CA GLU A 32 6.88 10.45 -0.92
C GLU A 32 5.79 11.06 -1.82
N PHE A 33 4.60 10.44 -1.86
CA PHE A 33 3.46 10.99 -2.59
C PHE A 33 2.96 12.31 -2.00
N SER A 34 2.83 12.38 -0.68
CA SER A 34 2.47 13.62 0.04
C SER A 34 3.40 14.76 -0.37
N MET A 35 4.70 14.52 -0.32
CA MET A 35 5.72 15.51 -0.66
C MET A 35 5.65 15.94 -2.13
N ALA A 36 5.44 14.99 -3.05
CA ALA A 36 5.30 15.29 -4.48
C ALA A 36 4.02 16.09 -4.79
N ILE A 37 2.92 15.86 -4.04
CA ILE A 37 1.69 16.65 -4.16
C ILE A 37 1.94 18.08 -3.69
N ASP A 38 2.56 18.25 -2.52
CA ASP A 38 2.82 19.56 -1.92
C ASP A 38 3.75 20.41 -2.79
N SER A 39 4.75 19.77 -3.42
CA SER A 39 5.69 20.43 -4.34
C SER A 39 5.17 20.58 -5.76
N GLN A 40 4.00 20.02 -6.09
CA GLN A 40 3.46 19.92 -7.45
C GLN A 40 4.43 19.24 -8.43
N ASP A 41 5.22 18.29 -7.93
CA ASP A 41 6.21 17.53 -8.70
C ASP A 41 5.54 16.38 -9.46
N CYS A 42 5.21 16.63 -10.73
CA CYS A 42 4.63 15.62 -11.61
C CYS A 42 5.53 14.39 -11.80
N GLU A 43 6.86 14.56 -11.88
CA GLU A 43 7.79 13.43 -12.04
C GLU A 43 7.83 12.58 -10.77
N GLY A 44 7.84 13.23 -9.61
CA GLY A 44 7.71 12.58 -8.31
C GLY A 44 6.41 11.77 -8.19
N ILE A 45 5.29 12.32 -8.66
CA ILE A 45 4.01 11.60 -8.70
C ILE A 45 4.09 10.35 -9.60
N HIS A 46 4.72 10.45 -10.78
CA HIS A 46 4.96 9.30 -11.64
C HIS A 46 5.84 8.25 -10.99
N HIS A 47 6.89 8.68 -10.29
CA HIS A 47 7.77 7.79 -9.55
C HIS A 47 7.01 7.01 -8.46
N VAL A 48 6.13 7.68 -7.72
CA VAL A 48 5.27 7.04 -6.70
C VAL A 48 4.39 5.95 -7.31
N PHE A 49 3.79 6.16 -8.48
CA PHE A 49 2.99 5.12 -9.13
C PHE A 49 3.83 3.87 -9.44
N TYR A 50 5.07 4.07 -9.92
CA TYR A 50 6.00 2.96 -10.12
C TYR A 50 6.32 2.24 -8.81
N LEU A 51 6.60 2.99 -7.73
CA LEU A 51 6.87 2.41 -6.41
C LEU A 51 5.69 1.60 -5.86
N LEU A 52 4.46 2.09 -6.02
CA LEU A 52 3.24 1.40 -5.59
C LEU A 52 3.02 0.08 -6.36
N ILE A 53 3.21 0.10 -7.68
CA ILE A 53 3.12 -1.11 -8.51
C ILE A 53 4.20 -2.11 -8.08
N HIS A 54 5.44 -1.65 -7.97
CA HIS A 54 6.57 -2.49 -7.57
C HIS A 54 6.37 -3.08 -6.17
N TYR A 55 5.83 -2.30 -5.23
CA TYR A 55 5.48 -2.76 -3.89
C TYR A 55 4.51 -3.95 -3.93
N VAL A 56 3.39 -3.81 -4.67
CA VAL A 56 2.40 -4.90 -4.75
C VAL A 56 2.94 -6.11 -5.50
N GLU A 57 3.57 -5.88 -6.65
CA GLU A 57 4.00 -6.94 -7.56
C GLU A 57 5.32 -7.62 -7.12
N ASN A 58 6.08 -7.07 -6.17
CA ASN A 58 7.36 -7.66 -5.76
C ASN A 58 7.47 -7.81 -4.24
N TYR A 59 7.21 -6.76 -3.47
CA TYR A 59 7.38 -6.81 -2.01
C TYR A 59 6.35 -7.69 -1.32
N LEU A 60 5.10 -7.73 -1.81
CA LEU A 60 4.05 -8.54 -1.19
C LEU A 60 4.04 -10.01 -1.63
N ILE A 61 4.82 -10.38 -2.64
CA ILE A 61 4.91 -11.76 -3.13
C ILE A 61 5.44 -12.70 -2.06
N ASP A 62 6.49 -12.31 -1.34
CA ASP A 62 7.11 -13.16 -0.30
C ASP A 62 6.08 -13.58 0.76
N THR A 63 5.24 -12.63 1.17
CA THR A 63 4.16 -12.88 2.14
C THR A 63 3.12 -13.83 1.58
N ASN A 64 2.75 -13.69 0.31
CA ASN A 64 1.82 -14.60 -0.35
C ASN A 64 2.37 -16.02 -0.48
N ILE A 65 3.66 -16.17 -0.81
CA ILE A 65 4.33 -17.48 -0.92
C ILE A 65 4.31 -18.17 0.44
N LYS A 66 4.75 -17.50 1.50
CA LYS A 66 4.78 -18.09 2.85
C LYS A 66 3.40 -18.44 3.40
N LEU A 67 2.39 -17.60 3.15
CA LEU A 67 1.01 -17.90 3.55
C LEU A 67 0.45 -19.12 2.82
N LEU A 68 0.84 -19.30 1.55
CA LEU A 68 0.48 -20.50 0.78
C LEU A 68 1.16 -21.74 1.35
N GLU A 69 2.44 -21.67 1.74
CA GLU A 69 3.18 -22.77 2.39
C GLU A 69 2.53 -23.21 3.71
N CYS A 70 1.91 -22.29 4.47
CA CYS A 70 1.13 -22.62 5.66
C CYS A 70 -0.25 -23.24 5.38
N ASN A 71 -0.63 -23.48 4.12
CA ASN A 71 -2.00 -23.87 3.71
C ASN A 71 -3.08 -22.90 4.22
N ASN A 72 -2.75 -21.61 4.42
CA ASN A 72 -3.70 -20.65 4.94
C ASN A 72 -4.61 -20.16 3.81
N VAL A 73 -5.70 -20.88 3.52
CA VAL A 73 -6.67 -20.54 2.45
C VAL A 73 -7.21 -19.11 2.49
N LYS A 74 -7.15 -18.44 3.65
CA LYS A 74 -7.58 -17.05 3.80
C LYS A 74 -6.67 -16.06 3.07
N TYR A 75 -5.44 -16.45 2.70
CA TYR A 75 -4.52 -15.62 1.92
C TYR A 75 -5.10 -15.16 0.58
N LEU A 76 -6.10 -15.88 0.04
CA LEU A 76 -6.82 -15.45 -1.16
C LEU A 76 -7.53 -14.10 -0.95
N LYS A 77 -8.05 -13.82 0.25
CA LYS A 77 -8.64 -12.51 0.59
C LYS A 77 -7.57 -11.42 0.62
N LEU A 78 -6.40 -11.75 1.17
CA LEU A 78 -5.25 -10.84 1.20
C LEU A 78 -4.83 -10.47 -0.23
N LYS A 79 -4.66 -11.47 -1.09
CA LYS A 79 -4.33 -11.30 -2.50
C LYS A 79 -5.38 -10.49 -3.26
N ASP A 80 -6.67 -10.68 -2.97
CA ASP A 80 -7.74 -9.86 -3.57
C ASP A 80 -7.60 -8.37 -3.20
N GLN A 81 -7.27 -8.05 -1.95
CA GLN A 81 -7.03 -6.66 -1.54
C GLN A 81 -5.80 -6.03 -2.20
N GLN A 82 -4.74 -6.83 -2.40
CA GLN A 82 -3.54 -6.41 -3.14
C GLN A 82 -3.87 -6.12 -4.61
N ASN A 83 -4.65 -7.00 -5.25
CA ASN A 83 -5.10 -6.81 -6.62
C ASN A 83 -5.98 -5.56 -6.76
N LYS A 84 -6.88 -5.32 -5.80
CA LYS A 84 -7.71 -4.10 -5.78
C LYS A 84 -6.87 -2.82 -5.72
N LEU A 85 -5.84 -2.80 -4.88
CA LEU A 85 -4.89 -1.69 -4.83
C LEU A 85 -4.20 -1.52 -6.20
N LEU A 86 -3.65 -2.59 -6.76
CA LEU A 86 -2.93 -2.55 -8.04
C LEU A 86 -3.81 -2.02 -9.17
N GLU A 87 -5.05 -2.48 -9.27
CA GLU A 87 -6.01 -1.99 -10.26
C GLU A 87 -6.37 -0.52 -10.05
N ARG A 88 -6.52 -0.10 -8.78
CA ARG A 88 -6.76 1.32 -8.46
C ARG A 88 -5.57 2.18 -8.87
N VAL A 89 -4.34 1.76 -8.55
CA VAL A 89 -3.08 2.43 -8.93
C VAL A 89 -2.99 2.56 -10.45
N LYS A 90 -3.19 1.47 -11.20
CA LYS A 90 -3.16 1.45 -12.67
C LYS A 90 -4.23 2.38 -13.26
N LYS A 91 -5.43 2.40 -12.69
CA LYS A 91 -6.51 3.29 -13.12
C LYS A 91 -6.18 4.76 -12.87
N TYR A 92 -5.63 5.10 -11.69
CA TYR A 92 -5.22 6.47 -11.39
C TYR A 92 -4.07 6.94 -12.27
N TYR A 93 -3.06 6.10 -12.48
CA TYR A 93 -1.94 6.41 -13.38
C TYR A 93 -2.42 6.77 -14.79
N ARG A 94 -3.37 5.99 -15.35
CA ARG A 94 -3.97 6.28 -16.67
C ARG A 94 -4.71 7.63 -16.68
N LYS A 95 -5.50 7.90 -15.64
CA LYS A 95 -6.27 9.15 -15.50
C LYS A 95 -5.40 10.37 -15.22
N PHE A 96 -4.29 10.20 -14.51
CA PHE A 96 -3.37 11.29 -14.18
C PHE A 96 -2.88 12.02 -15.44
N ASN A 97 -2.62 11.25 -16.49
CA ASN A 97 -2.18 11.77 -17.78
C ASN A 97 -3.27 12.45 -18.62
N THR A 98 -4.56 12.24 -18.31
CA THR A 98 -5.68 12.66 -19.17
C THR A 98 -6.66 13.62 -18.52
N GLU A 99 -7.01 13.39 -17.25
CA GLU A 99 -8.12 14.03 -16.55
C GLU A 99 -7.68 14.87 -15.34
N LYS A 100 -6.39 14.84 -14.97
CA LYS A 100 -5.85 15.44 -13.74
C LYS A 100 -6.73 15.16 -12.49
N PRO A 101 -7.05 13.89 -12.18
CA PRO A 101 -7.74 13.54 -10.95
C PRO A 101 -7.01 14.13 -9.73
N THR A 102 -7.76 14.48 -8.68
CA THR A 102 -7.14 15.11 -7.52
C THR A 102 -6.20 14.13 -6.83
N CYS A 103 -4.91 14.45 -6.78
CA CYS A 103 -3.91 13.61 -6.12
C CYS A 103 -4.24 13.41 -4.63
N LEU A 104 -4.93 14.37 -4.02
CA LEU A 104 -5.43 14.27 -2.66
C LEU A 104 -6.45 13.12 -2.49
N GLU A 105 -7.40 12.94 -3.41
CA GLU A 105 -8.36 11.83 -3.33
C GLU A 105 -7.63 10.49 -3.39
N PHE A 106 -6.63 10.37 -4.27
CA PHE A 106 -5.83 9.16 -4.35
C PHE A 106 -5.00 8.93 -3.09
N TYR A 107 -4.40 9.98 -2.55
CA TYR A 107 -3.64 9.93 -1.30
C TYR A 107 -4.50 9.43 -0.14
N ASN A 108 -5.71 9.99 0.03
CA ASN A 108 -6.65 9.56 1.06
C ASN A 108 -7.06 8.09 0.87
N TYR A 109 -7.31 7.68 -0.37
CA TYR A 109 -7.59 6.28 -0.68
C TYR A 109 -6.44 5.34 -0.25
N LEU A 110 -5.18 5.73 -0.46
CA LEU A 110 -4.04 4.89 -0.07
C LEU A 110 -3.94 4.73 1.46
N ILE A 111 -4.24 5.79 2.22
CA ILE A 111 -4.31 5.72 3.68
C ILE A 111 -5.43 4.79 4.12
N GLU A 112 -6.65 5.00 3.61
CA GLU A 112 -7.81 4.18 3.95
C GLU A 112 -7.55 2.70 3.65
N TRP A 113 -7.06 2.41 2.43
CA TRP A 113 -6.69 1.06 2.03
C TRP A 113 -5.66 0.44 2.98
N PHE A 114 -4.64 1.19 3.39
CA PHE A 114 -3.60 0.67 4.28
C PHE A 114 -4.13 0.30 5.66
N VAL A 115 -4.97 1.17 6.24
CA VAL A 115 -5.60 0.91 7.53
C VAL A 115 -6.45 -0.37 7.46
N ASP A 116 -7.31 -0.48 6.44
CA ASP A 116 -8.13 -1.67 6.23
C ASP A 116 -7.29 -2.93 5.99
N TYR A 117 -6.19 -2.80 5.25
CA TYR A 117 -5.27 -3.89 4.94
C TYR A 117 -4.60 -4.42 6.20
N ILE A 118 -4.10 -3.55 7.08
CA ILE A 118 -3.50 -3.94 8.37
C ILE A 118 -4.54 -4.57 9.31
N ASP A 119 -5.75 -4.01 9.39
CA ASP A 119 -6.81 -4.56 10.23
C ASP A 119 -7.20 -5.97 9.79
N MET A 120 -7.20 -6.23 8.47
CA MET A 120 -7.38 -7.57 7.93
C MET A 120 -6.26 -8.53 8.35
N TYR A 121 -4.99 -8.10 8.38
CA TYR A 121 -3.89 -8.93 8.90
C TYR A 121 -4.14 -9.42 10.32
N LYS A 122 -4.57 -8.50 11.18
CA LYS A 122 -4.84 -8.79 12.59
C LYS A 122 -6.04 -9.70 12.75
N LYS A 123 -7.15 -9.38 12.06
CA LYS A 123 -8.40 -10.13 12.15
C LYS A 123 -8.27 -11.56 11.65
N GLU A 124 -7.55 -11.77 10.55
CA GLU A 124 -7.41 -13.09 9.93
C GLU A 124 -6.21 -13.88 10.48
N GLY A 125 -5.34 -13.24 11.26
CA GLY A 125 -4.21 -13.86 11.94
C GLY A 125 -3.06 -14.24 11.00
N TYR A 126 -2.85 -13.52 9.89
CA TYR A 126 -1.80 -13.88 8.93
C TYR A 126 -0.39 -13.88 9.55
N ALA A 127 -0.13 -12.98 10.49
CA ALA A 127 1.16 -12.87 11.15
C ALA A 127 1.57 -14.09 11.97
N SER A 128 0.64 -14.94 12.42
CA SER A 128 0.99 -16.12 13.22
C SER A 128 1.53 -17.30 12.40
N CYS A 129 1.39 -17.25 11.07
CA CYS A 129 1.95 -18.26 10.16
C CYS A 129 3.31 -17.83 9.58
N LEU A 130 3.61 -16.53 9.61
CA LEU A 130 4.78 -15.90 8.99
C LEU A 130 5.91 -15.66 9.98
#